data_AF-A0A1G2XIJ3-F1
#
_entry.id   AF-A0A1G2XIJ3-F1
#
_cell.length_a   1.000
_cell.length_b   1.000
_cell.length_c   1.000
_cell.angle_alpha   90.00
_cell.angle_beta   90.00
_cell.angle_gamma   90.00
#
_symmetry.space_group_name_H-M   'P 1'
#
loop_
_entity.id
_entity.type
_entity.pdbx_description
1 polymer ?
#
loop_
_entity_poly.entity_id
_entity_poly.type
_entity_poly.pdbx_seq_one_letter_code
_entity_poly.pdbx_strand_id
1 'polypeptide(L)'
;MSEQQAISTGLEVLKLIAAGGIGGTVASCIGNWFVNNKLQTQKHEHDKQIESLKSKLGKKNTVHKLQFEKEFQLYGELWKALVVVRKTAVITPTLDTIDELPYEEKYKKAVEAFNKAKNLFEDHRPFYHDDVSKITRDLLSQCRGYIGSVGQMLNSENFNDELYDKADDLLKKVPEAIDEIEKVIKGRIGLLREAEIVE
;
A
#
# COMPACT_ATOMS: atom_id res chain seq x y z
N MET A 1 -10.34 49.04 3.32
CA MET A 1 -9.77 50.28 3.92
C MET A 1 -8.27 50.10 3.98
N SER A 2 -7.53 50.93 3.25
CA SER A 2 -6.08 50.79 3.12
C SER A 2 -5.39 51.12 4.45
N GLU A 3 -4.29 50.43 4.74
CA GLU A 3 -3.41 50.61 5.92
C GLU A 3 -3.09 52.09 6.19
N GLN A 4 -2.95 52.89 5.12
CA GLN A 4 -2.69 54.32 5.20
C GLN A 4 -3.86 55.14 5.76
N GLN A 5 -5.12 54.76 5.49
CA GLN A 5 -6.28 55.45 6.05
C GLN A 5 -6.43 55.19 7.56
N ALA A 6 -6.12 53.97 8.02
CA ALA A 6 -6.18 53.65 9.45
C ALA A 6 -5.11 54.41 10.26
N ILE A 7 -3.90 54.54 9.69
CA ILE A 7 -2.80 55.28 10.31
C ILE A 7 -3.08 56.79 10.34
N SER A 8 -3.64 57.37 9.26
CA SER A 8 -3.94 58.81 9.25
C SER A 8 -5.06 59.16 10.24
N THR A 9 -6.10 58.32 10.33
CA THR A 9 -7.20 58.53 11.28
C THR A 9 -6.72 58.40 12.73
N GLY A 10 -5.82 57.45 13.01
CA GLY A 10 -5.22 57.30 14.35
C GLY A 10 -4.34 58.49 14.76
N LEU A 11 -3.63 59.10 13.80
CA LEU A 11 -2.77 60.26 14.05
C LEU A 11 -3.58 61.54 14.36
N GLU A 12 -4.76 61.70 13.74
CA GLU A 12 -5.64 62.85 14.01
C GLU A 12 -6.31 62.75 15.38
N VAL A 13 -6.72 61.55 15.80
CA VAL A 13 -7.29 61.32 17.13
C VAL A 13 -6.25 61.58 18.23
N LEU A 14 -4.98 61.20 18.00
CA LEU A 14 -3.85 61.50 18.89
C LEU A 14 -3.61 63.02 19.06
N LYS A 15 -3.78 63.80 17.99
CA LYS A 15 -3.66 65.27 18.05
C LYS A 15 -4.80 65.92 18.82
N LEU A 16 -6.02 65.38 18.72
CA LEU A 16 -7.18 65.85 19.47
C LEU A 16 -7.08 65.57 20.98
N ILE A 17 -6.43 64.46 21.34
CA ILE A 17 -6.17 63.99 22.71
C ILE A 17 -5.16 64.88 23.46
N ALA A 18 -4.18 65.45 22.77
CA ALA A 18 -3.16 66.30 23.38
C ALA A 18 -3.71 67.65 23.89
N ALA A 19 -4.93 68.04 23.50
CA ALA A 19 -5.52 69.34 23.82
C ALA A 19 -6.50 69.34 25.01
N GLY A 20 -6.87 68.18 25.57
CA GLY A 20 -7.79 68.11 26.72
C GLY A 20 -7.66 66.81 27.49
N GLY A 21 -7.57 66.88 28.83
CA GLY A 21 -7.20 65.80 29.76
C GLY A 21 -8.04 64.50 29.78
N ILE A 22 -8.85 64.23 28.76
CA ILE A 22 -9.60 62.99 28.50
C ILE A 22 -8.73 61.99 27.69
N GLY A 23 -7.45 62.29 27.50
CA GLY A 23 -6.55 61.53 26.64
C GLY A 23 -6.26 60.09 27.06
N GLY A 24 -6.18 59.82 28.37
CA GLY A 24 -5.79 58.51 28.88
C GLY A 24 -6.79 57.40 28.60
N THR A 25 -8.10 57.69 28.71
CA THR A 25 -9.16 56.70 28.48
C THR A 25 -9.36 56.41 27.00
N VAL A 26 -9.33 57.41 26.13
CA VAL A 26 -9.46 57.22 24.68
C VAL A 26 -8.23 56.50 24.10
N ALA A 27 -7.02 56.84 24.54
CA ALA A 27 -5.81 56.13 24.12
C ALA A 27 -5.80 54.67 24.58
N SER A 28 -6.28 54.38 25.80
CA SER A 28 -6.43 53.01 26.31
C SER A 28 -7.43 52.18 25.49
N CYS A 29 -8.57 52.79 25.11
CA CYS A 29 -9.56 52.13 24.25
C CYS A 29 -9.01 51.81 22.85
N ILE A 30 -8.28 52.73 22.22
CA ILE A 30 -7.67 52.53 20.89
C ILE A 30 -6.56 51.48 20.94
N GLY A 31 -5.71 51.53 21.97
CA GLY A 31 -4.66 50.54 22.21
C GLY A 31 -5.23 49.13 22.39
N ASN A 32 -6.24 48.98 23.25
CA ASN A 32 -6.93 47.70 23.45
C ASN A 32 -7.62 47.21 22.19
N TRP A 33 -8.25 48.09 21.41
CA TRP A 33 -8.86 47.71 20.14
C TRP A 33 -7.82 47.20 19.13
N PHE A 34 -6.68 47.88 19.00
CA PHE A 34 -5.62 47.47 18.08
C PHE A 34 -4.96 46.15 18.50
N VAL A 35 -4.67 45.99 19.80
CA VAL A 35 -4.13 44.74 20.37
C VAL A 35 -5.10 43.59 20.19
N ASN A 36 -6.39 43.78 20.51
CA ASN A 36 -7.41 42.76 20.35
C ASN A 36 -7.62 42.38 18.88
N ASN A 37 -7.60 43.36 17.96
CA ASN A 37 -7.73 43.09 16.53
C ASN A 37 -6.53 42.31 15.96
N LYS A 38 -5.29 42.66 16.37
CA LYS A 38 -4.10 41.86 15.99
C LYS A 38 -4.13 40.45 16.58
N LEU A 39 -4.53 40.30 17.84
CA LEU A 39 -4.69 39.00 18.48
C LEU A 39 -5.75 38.15 17.80
N GLN A 40 -6.90 38.73 17.42
CA GLN A 40 -7.95 38.03 16.67
C GLN A 40 -7.49 37.65 15.27
N THR A 41 -6.74 38.52 14.59
CA THR A 41 -6.19 38.23 13.27
C THR A 41 -5.19 37.08 13.35
N GLN A 42 -4.29 37.08 14.33
CA GLN A 42 -3.33 35.99 14.56
C GLN A 42 -4.05 34.68 14.95
N LYS A 43 -5.03 34.74 15.85
CA LYS A 43 -5.85 33.56 16.20
C LYS A 43 -6.56 33.00 14.98
N HIS A 44 -7.18 33.85 14.16
CA HIS A 44 -7.84 33.43 12.92
C HIS A 44 -6.87 32.81 11.91
N GLU A 45 -5.66 33.35 11.80
CA GLU A 45 -4.60 32.79 10.96
C GLU A 45 -4.17 31.40 11.46
N HIS A 46 -3.98 31.25 12.78
CA HIS A 46 -3.66 29.97 13.41
C HIS A 46 -4.80 28.95 13.28
N ASP A 47 -6.05 29.36 13.47
CA ASP A 47 -7.24 28.50 13.32
C ASP A 47 -7.37 28.01 11.88
N LYS A 48 -7.16 28.90 10.88
CA LYS A 48 -7.08 28.50 9.47
C LYS A 48 -5.96 27.51 9.20
N GLN A 49 -4.78 27.72 9.79
CA GLN A 49 -3.66 26.77 9.65
C GLN A 49 -4.02 25.41 10.24
N ILE A 50 -4.62 25.38 11.43
CA ILE A 50 -5.09 24.15 12.09
C ILE A 50 -6.13 23.43 11.24
N GLU A 51 -7.14 24.14 10.72
CA GLU A 51 -8.14 23.55 9.83
C GLU A 51 -7.53 23.02 8.54
N SER A 52 -6.58 23.75 7.95
CA SER A 52 -5.87 23.30 6.74
C SER A 52 -5.06 22.03 7.00
N LEU A 53 -4.41 21.93 8.16
CA LEU A 53 -3.63 20.77 8.58
C LEU A 53 -4.55 19.59 8.87
N LYS A 54 -5.66 19.80 9.60
CA LYS A 54 -6.69 18.78 9.83
C LYS A 54 -7.28 18.27 8.52
N SER A 55 -7.58 19.15 7.57
CA SER A 55 -8.08 18.77 6.24
C SER A 55 -7.05 17.96 5.45
N LYS A 56 -5.78 18.39 5.45
CA LYS A 56 -4.69 17.64 4.80
C LYS A 56 -4.46 16.27 5.44
N LEU A 57 -4.49 16.18 6.77
CA LEU A 57 -4.38 14.93 7.51
C LEU A 57 -5.57 14.02 7.24
N GLY A 58 -6.79 14.56 7.25
CA GLY A 58 -8.00 13.82 6.92
C GLY A 58 -7.93 13.23 5.51
N LYS A 59 -7.55 14.04 4.52
CA LYS A 59 -7.35 13.57 3.13
C LYS A 59 -6.28 12.47 3.04
N LYS A 60 -5.11 12.68 3.66
CA LYS A 60 -4.04 11.67 3.68
C LYS A 60 -4.51 10.37 4.33
N ASN A 61 -5.18 10.45 5.47
CA ASN A 61 -5.68 9.27 6.18
C ASN A 61 -6.71 8.50 5.34
N THR A 62 -7.63 9.20 4.67
CA THR A 62 -8.59 8.57 3.75
C THR A 62 -7.88 7.89 2.58
N VAL A 63 -6.90 8.54 1.95
CA VAL A 63 -6.13 7.93 0.85
C VAL A 63 -5.37 6.69 1.32
N HIS A 64 -4.69 6.77 2.46
CA HIS A 64 -3.98 5.62 3.04
C HIS A 64 -4.92 4.47 3.37
N LYS A 65 -6.10 4.76 3.93
CA LYS A 65 -7.12 3.74 4.21
C LYS A 65 -7.60 3.04 2.93
N LEU A 66 -7.96 3.81 1.91
CA LEU A 66 -8.41 3.27 0.63
C LEU A 66 -7.32 2.47 -0.08
N GLN A 67 -6.07 2.95 -0.03
CA GLN A 67 -4.92 2.22 -0.55
C GLN A 67 -4.75 0.89 0.19
N PHE A 68 -4.76 0.91 1.51
CA PHE A 68 -4.61 -0.30 2.33
C PHE A 68 -5.73 -1.31 2.08
N GLU A 69 -6.98 -0.88 2.00
CA GLU A 69 -8.12 -1.74 1.67
C GLU A 69 -7.93 -2.41 0.30
N LYS A 70 -7.46 -1.65 -0.70
CA LYS A 70 -7.18 -2.19 -2.04
C LYS A 70 -6.01 -3.17 -2.02
N GLU A 71 -4.91 -2.84 -1.35
CA GLU A 71 -3.76 -3.73 -1.17
C GLU A 71 -4.18 -5.04 -0.50
N PHE A 72 -4.93 -4.96 0.59
CA PHE A 72 -5.42 -6.13 1.33
C PHE A 72 -6.27 -7.07 0.46
N GLN A 73 -7.21 -6.50 -0.30
CA GLN A 73 -8.01 -7.28 -1.24
C GLN A 73 -7.13 -7.99 -2.27
N LEU A 74 -6.19 -7.26 -2.88
CA LEU A 74 -5.29 -7.80 -3.90
C LEU A 74 -4.35 -8.88 -3.36
N TYR A 75 -3.86 -8.75 -2.13
CA TYR A 75 -3.09 -9.80 -1.46
C TYR A 75 -3.92 -11.07 -1.27
N GLY A 76 -5.18 -10.95 -0.84
CA GLY A 76 -6.07 -12.09 -0.69
C GLY A 76 -6.39 -12.80 -2.01
N GLU A 77 -6.57 -12.04 -3.10
CA GLU A 77 -6.78 -12.59 -4.44
C GLU A 77 -5.51 -13.29 -4.96
N LEU A 78 -4.34 -12.66 -4.81
CA LEU A 78 -3.06 -13.22 -5.23
C LEU A 78 -2.76 -14.51 -4.48
N TRP A 79 -2.91 -14.49 -3.16
CA TRP A 79 -2.72 -15.67 -2.30
C TRP A 79 -3.56 -16.86 -2.78
N LYS A 80 -4.86 -16.64 -3.01
CA LYS A 80 -5.76 -17.69 -3.53
C LYS A 80 -5.26 -18.26 -4.85
N ALA A 81 -4.79 -17.42 -5.77
CA ALA A 81 -4.26 -17.87 -7.05
C ALA A 81 -2.98 -18.69 -6.89
N LEU A 82 -2.04 -18.27 -6.05
CA LEU A 82 -0.78 -18.97 -5.78
C LEU A 82 -1.02 -20.33 -5.09
N VAL A 83 -1.99 -20.43 -4.19
CA VAL A 83 -2.39 -21.72 -3.60
C VAL A 83 -2.89 -22.71 -4.66
N VAL A 84 -3.60 -22.23 -5.69
CA VAL A 84 -4.01 -23.10 -6.81
C VAL A 84 -2.80 -23.53 -7.64
N VAL A 85 -1.83 -22.63 -7.87
CA VAL A 85 -0.56 -22.98 -8.51
C VAL A 85 0.17 -24.08 -7.72
N ARG A 86 0.27 -23.96 -6.39
CA ARG A 86 0.86 -25.01 -5.53
C ARG A 86 0.20 -26.38 -5.72
N LYS A 87 -1.13 -26.41 -5.74
CA LYS A 87 -1.90 -27.66 -5.92
C LYS A 87 -1.72 -28.28 -7.29
N THR A 88 -1.42 -27.47 -8.31
CA THR A 88 -1.30 -27.91 -9.71
C THR A 88 0.15 -28.02 -10.19
N ALA A 89 1.13 -27.69 -9.34
CA ALA A 89 2.55 -27.76 -9.67
C ALA A 89 3.06 -29.20 -9.88
N VAL A 90 2.38 -30.20 -9.31
CA VAL A 90 2.68 -31.63 -9.52
C VAL A 90 2.07 -32.07 -10.85
N ILE A 91 2.84 -31.94 -11.95
CA ILE A 91 2.42 -32.41 -13.27
C ILE A 91 3.03 -33.78 -13.57
N THR A 92 4.32 -33.95 -13.30
CA THR A 92 5.06 -35.21 -13.46
C THR A 92 4.62 -36.25 -12.43
N PRO A 93 4.79 -37.55 -12.73
CA PRO A 93 4.55 -38.60 -11.77
C PRO A 93 5.61 -38.55 -10.67
N THR A 94 5.18 -38.39 -9.43
CA THR A 94 6.00 -38.72 -8.26
C THR A 94 5.79 -40.19 -7.91
N LEU A 95 6.84 -40.87 -7.46
CA LEU A 95 6.83 -42.31 -7.13
C LEU A 95 5.69 -42.72 -6.18
N ASP A 96 5.18 -41.75 -5.40
CA ASP A 96 4.18 -41.96 -4.35
C ASP A 96 2.72 -41.70 -4.77
N THR A 97 2.44 -41.24 -5.99
CA THR A 97 1.07 -40.96 -6.45
C THR A 97 0.65 -41.83 -7.63
N ILE A 98 -0.23 -42.80 -7.34
CA ILE A 98 -1.10 -43.40 -8.35
C ILE A 98 -2.13 -42.32 -8.72
N ASP A 99 -1.81 -41.49 -9.70
CA ASP A 99 -2.69 -40.42 -10.11
C ASP A 99 -3.72 -40.91 -11.13
N GLU A 100 -4.99 -40.60 -10.90
CA GLU A 100 -6.11 -41.04 -11.75
C GLU A 100 -6.25 -40.19 -13.03
N LEU A 101 -5.62 -39.01 -13.09
CA LEU A 101 -5.76 -38.06 -14.19
C LEU A 101 -4.64 -38.18 -15.25
N PRO A 102 -4.98 -38.11 -16.55
CA PRO A 102 -3.98 -38.03 -17.62
C PRO A 102 -3.06 -36.81 -17.48
N TYR A 103 -1.78 -36.96 -17.85
CA TYR A 103 -0.77 -35.89 -17.77
C TYR A 103 -1.16 -34.62 -18.54
N GLU A 104 -1.81 -34.77 -19.69
CA GLU A 104 -2.30 -33.63 -20.47
C GLU A 104 -3.32 -32.79 -19.70
N GLU A 105 -4.18 -33.42 -18.90
CA GLU A 105 -5.19 -32.72 -18.10
C GLU A 105 -4.53 -31.99 -16.94
N LYS A 106 -3.56 -32.62 -16.27
CA LYS A 106 -2.77 -31.97 -15.22
C LYS A 106 -2.01 -30.76 -15.77
N TYR A 107 -1.38 -30.91 -16.93
CA TYR A 107 -0.68 -29.83 -17.62
C TYR A 107 -1.63 -28.67 -17.94
N LYS A 108 -2.81 -28.94 -18.51
CA LYS A 108 -3.82 -27.90 -18.78
C LYS A 108 -4.23 -27.16 -17.51
N LYS A 109 -4.51 -27.87 -16.42
CA LYS A 109 -4.86 -27.27 -15.11
C LYS A 109 -3.73 -26.40 -14.57
N ALA A 110 -2.47 -26.86 -14.67
CA ALA A 110 -1.30 -26.10 -14.23
C ALA A 110 -1.09 -24.83 -15.06
N VAL A 111 -1.23 -24.91 -16.38
CA VAL A 111 -1.15 -23.75 -17.29
C VAL A 111 -2.24 -22.73 -16.98
N GLU A 112 -3.47 -23.18 -16.76
CA GLU A 112 -4.59 -22.31 -16.40
C GLU A 112 -4.35 -21.60 -15.06
N ALA A 113 -3.97 -22.36 -14.03
CA ALA A 113 -3.65 -21.82 -12.71
C ALA A 113 -2.50 -20.80 -12.77
N PHE A 114 -1.42 -21.15 -13.48
CA PHE A 114 -0.28 -20.28 -13.70
C PHE A 114 -0.67 -18.98 -14.40
N ASN A 115 -1.39 -19.07 -15.52
CA ASN A 115 -1.81 -17.88 -16.27
C ASN A 115 -2.72 -16.99 -15.44
N LYS A 116 -3.63 -17.57 -14.65
CA LYS A 116 -4.50 -16.81 -13.74
C LYS A 116 -3.68 -16.05 -12.69
N ALA A 117 -2.74 -16.72 -12.02
CA ALA A 117 -1.88 -16.08 -11.02
C ALA A 117 -0.97 -15.01 -11.64
N LYS A 118 -0.39 -15.30 -12.80
CA LYS A 118 0.49 -14.37 -13.53
C LYS A 118 -0.27 -13.13 -13.98
N ASN A 119 -1.43 -13.28 -14.61
CA ASN A 119 -2.22 -12.14 -15.08
C ASN A 119 -2.65 -11.27 -13.90
N LEU A 120 -3.18 -11.89 -12.84
CA LEU A 120 -3.53 -11.16 -11.61
C LEU A 120 -2.34 -10.37 -11.05
N PHE A 121 -1.16 -10.99 -11.00
CA PHE A 121 0.06 -10.34 -10.52
C PHE A 121 0.50 -9.17 -11.41
N GLU A 122 0.56 -9.35 -12.72
CA GLU A 122 1.03 -8.32 -13.65
C GLU A 122 0.02 -7.16 -13.76
N ASP A 123 -1.28 -7.45 -13.81
CA ASP A 123 -2.35 -6.46 -13.92
C ASP A 123 -2.40 -5.52 -12.69
N HIS A 124 -1.95 -6.02 -11.53
CA HIS A 124 -1.99 -5.29 -10.26
C HIS A 124 -0.60 -5.03 -9.67
N ARG A 125 0.47 -5.22 -10.44
CA ARG A 125 1.86 -5.07 -9.98
C ARG A 125 2.12 -3.78 -9.18
N PRO A 126 1.63 -2.59 -9.58
CA PRO A 126 1.90 -1.34 -8.86
C PRO A 126 1.36 -1.28 -7.43
N PHE A 127 0.43 -2.18 -7.06
CA PHE A 127 -0.20 -2.20 -5.74
C PHE A 127 0.48 -3.20 -4.78
N TYR A 128 1.32 -4.10 -5.28
CA TYR A 128 2.02 -5.06 -4.43
C TYR A 128 3.30 -4.44 -3.87
N HIS A 129 3.52 -4.60 -2.57
CA HIS A 129 4.78 -4.23 -1.93
C HIS A 129 5.97 -4.89 -2.64
N ASP A 130 7.12 -4.22 -2.66
CA ASP A 130 8.31 -4.67 -3.41
C ASP A 130 8.74 -6.09 -3.05
N ASP A 131 8.70 -6.44 -1.75
CA ASP A 131 9.02 -7.78 -1.27
C ASP A 131 8.06 -8.85 -1.83
N VAL A 132 6.75 -8.61 -1.75
CA VAL A 132 5.73 -9.51 -2.32
C VAL A 132 5.93 -9.63 -3.83
N SER A 133 6.18 -8.50 -4.49
CA SER A 133 6.43 -8.43 -5.93
C SER A 133 7.66 -9.23 -6.35
N LYS A 134 8.74 -9.15 -5.59
CA LYS A 134 10.00 -9.83 -5.88
C LYS A 134 9.83 -11.35 -5.75
N ILE A 135 9.31 -11.81 -4.60
CA ILE A 135 9.15 -13.24 -4.33
C ILE A 135 8.15 -13.87 -5.32
N THR A 136 7.02 -13.19 -5.56
CA THR A 136 6.01 -13.68 -6.52
C THR A 136 6.57 -13.79 -7.93
N ARG A 137 7.36 -12.81 -8.38
CA ARG A 137 7.97 -12.84 -9.71
C ARG A 137 8.95 -14.00 -9.86
N ASP A 138 9.77 -14.24 -8.84
CA ASP A 138 10.73 -15.33 -8.86
C ASP A 138 10.02 -16.69 -8.91
N LEU A 139 9.04 -16.90 -8.03
CA LEU A 139 8.18 -18.08 -8.02
C LEU A 139 7.52 -18.33 -9.38
N LEU A 140 6.88 -17.31 -9.98
CA LEU A 140 6.25 -17.44 -11.29
C LEU A 140 7.26 -17.74 -12.40
N SER A 141 8.48 -17.20 -12.32
CA SER A 141 9.55 -17.49 -13.27
C SER A 141 9.96 -18.97 -13.22
N GLN A 142 10.12 -19.51 -12.02
CA GLN A 142 10.44 -20.93 -11.81
C GLN A 142 9.32 -21.85 -12.31
N CYS A 143 8.07 -21.56 -11.93
CA CYS A 143 6.90 -22.30 -12.43
C CYS A 143 6.83 -22.28 -13.96
N ARG A 144 7.11 -21.13 -14.60
CA ARG A 144 7.12 -21.01 -16.06
C ARG A 144 8.16 -21.92 -16.70
N GLY A 145 9.38 -21.98 -16.15
CA GLY A 145 10.45 -22.82 -16.65
C GLY A 145 10.08 -24.31 -16.61
N TYR A 146 9.51 -24.75 -15.50
CA TYR A 146 9.04 -26.13 -15.35
C TYR A 146 7.86 -26.46 -16.26
N ILE A 147 6.80 -25.65 -16.26
CA ILE A 147 5.62 -25.84 -17.13
C ILE A 147 6.06 -25.88 -18.60
N GLY A 148 6.98 -25.00 -19.01
CA GLY A 148 7.53 -25.02 -20.37
C GLY A 148 8.27 -26.31 -20.70
N SER A 149 9.04 -26.86 -19.74
CA SER A 149 9.76 -28.14 -19.91
C SER A 149 8.78 -29.31 -20.06
N VAL A 150 7.72 -29.35 -19.23
CA VAL A 150 6.65 -30.37 -19.34
C VAL A 150 5.91 -30.24 -20.68
N GLY A 151 5.61 -29.02 -21.14
CA GLY A 151 4.96 -28.81 -22.41
C GLY A 151 5.80 -29.29 -23.60
N GLN A 152 7.13 -29.12 -23.55
CA GLN A 152 8.03 -29.69 -24.57
C GLN A 152 8.04 -31.22 -24.55
N MET A 153 8.07 -31.80 -23.35
CA MET A 153 8.03 -33.25 -23.14
C MET A 153 6.74 -33.87 -23.67
N LEU A 154 5.57 -33.27 -23.43
CA LEU A 154 4.29 -33.79 -23.96
C LEU A 154 4.26 -33.82 -25.49
N ASN A 155 5.01 -32.94 -26.14
CA ASN A 155 5.13 -32.92 -27.61
C ASN A 155 6.19 -33.88 -28.16
N SER A 156 7.18 -34.28 -27.34
CA SER A 156 8.32 -35.11 -27.77
C SER A 156 8.29 -36.55 -27.26
N GLU A 157 7.36 -36.88 -26.35
CA GLU A 157 7.19 -38.18 -25.67
C GLU A 157 8.45 -38.68 -24.94
N ASN A 158 9.39 -37.79 -24.58
CA ASN A 158 10.66 -38.16 -23.96
C ASN A 158 10.76 -37.63 -22.53
N PHE A 159 10.66 -38.52 -21.55
CA PHE A 159 10.88 -38.22 -20.13
C PHE A 159 12.36 -38.43 -19.81
N ASN A 160 13.04 -37.36 -19.36
CA ASN A 160 14.43 -37.40 -18.95
C ASN A 160 14.59 -37.06 -17.46
N ASP A 161 15.71 -37.47 -16.86
CA ASP A 161 16.00 -37.26 -15.44
C ASP A 161 15.99 -35.76 -15.07
N GLU A 162 16.42 -34.87 -15.99
CA GLU A 162 16.40 -33.42 -15.79
C GLU A 162 14.99 -32.87 -15.50
N LEU A 163 13.94 -33.47 -16.06
CA LEU A 163 12.57 -33.05 -15.80
C LEU A 163 12.13 -33.41 -14.38
N TYR A 164 12.53 -34.59 -13.89
CA TYR A 164 12.26 -35.02 -12.52
C TYR A 164 13.01 -34.15 -11.51
N ASP A 165 14.29 -33.85 -11.78
CA ASP A 165 15.08 -32.93 -10.95
C ASP A 165 14.42 -31.54 -10.84
N LYS A 166 13.90 -31.00 -11.97
CA LYS A 166 13.15 -29.74 -11.98
C LYS A 166 11.83 -29.83 -11.22
N ALA A 167 11.15 -30.97 -11.27
CA ALA A 167 9.91 -31.19 -10.53
C ALA A 167 10.19 -31.18 -9.02
N ASP A 168 11.18 -31.94 -8.56
CA ASP A 168 11.56 -32.03 -7.15
C ASP A 168 12.01 -30.68 -6.58
N ASP A 169 12.83 -29.95 -7.34
CA ASP A 169 13.26 -28.60 -6.97
C ASP A 169 12.05 -27.64 -6.84
N LEU A 170 11.09 -27.72 -7.77
CA LEU A 170 9.89 -26.91 -7.73
C LEU A 170 8.97 -27.30 -6.56
N LEU A 171 8.82 -28.60 -6.27
CA LEU A 171 8.00 -29.10 -5.15
C LEU A 171 8.53 -28.64 -3.80
N LYS A 172 9.84 -28.40 -3.69
CA LYS A 172 10.44 -27.78 -2.52
C LYS A 172 10.23 -26.26 -2.50
N LYS A 173 10.52 -25.58 -3.61
CA LYS A 173 10.55 -24.11 -3.65
C LYS A 173 9.18 -23.45 -3.66
N VAL A 174 8.16 -24.07 -4.27
CA VAL A 174 6.82 -23.47 -4.36
C VAL A 174 6.18 -23.30 -2.98
N PRO A 175 6.16 -24.31 -2.08
CA PRO A 175 5.72 -24.13 -0.71
C PRO A 175 6.53 -23.05 0.03
N GLU A 176 7.86 -23.09 -0.03
CA GLU A 176 8.75 -22.13 0.66
C GLU A 176 8.45 -20.69 0.23
N ALA A 177 8.34 -20.43 -1.08
CA ALA A 177 8.06 -19.11 -1.60
C ALA A 177 6.65 -18.62 -1.24
N ILE A 178 5.66 -19.52 -1.22
CA ILE A 178 4.29 -19.19 -0.79
C ILE A 178 4.29 -18.83 0.69
N ASP A 179 4.93 -19.62 1.55
CA ASP A 179 5.00 -19.34 2.99
C ASP A 179 5.75 -18.02 3.26
N GLU A 180 6.79 -17.71 2.47
CA GLU A 180 7.48 -16.42 2.55
C GLU A 180 6.58 -15.25 2.14
N ILE A 181 5.82 -15.38 1.05
CA ILE A 181 4.81 -14.39 0.63
C ILE A 181 3.78 -14.20 1.75
N GLU A 182 3.32 -15.27 2.39
CA GLU A 182 2.38 -15.21 3.53
C GLU A 182 2.95 -14.36 4.67
N LYS A 183 4.20 -14.64 5.05
CA LYS A 183 4.89 -13.93 6.13
C LYS A 183 5.02 -12.45 5.82
N VAL A 184 5.42 -12.09 4.60
CA VAL A 184 5.54 -10.70 4.17
C VAL A 184 4.19 -10.00 4.19
N ILE A 185 3.13 -10.65 3.67
CA ILE A 185 1.77 -10.10 3.70
C ILE A 185 1.32 -9.88 5.15
N LYS A 186 1.45 -10.88 6.02
CA LYS A 186 1.10 -10.79 7.45
C LYS A 186 1.84 -9.67 8.16
N GLY A 187 3.13 -9.49 7.86
CA GLY A 187 3.93 -8.39 8.40
C GLY A 187 3.43 -7.01 7.93
N ARG A 188 3.00 -6.91 6.66
CA ARG A 188 2.50 -5.67 6.06
C ARG A 188 1.14 -5.25 6.62
N ILE A 189 0.27 -6.21 6.90
CA ILE A 189 -1.09 -5.97 7.42
C ILE A 189 -1.14 -5.84 8.94
N GLY A 190 0.02 -5.93 9.62
CA GLY A 190 0.15 -5.68 11.06
C GLY A 190 -0.01 -6.91 11.96
N LEU A 191 -0.36 -8.09 11.41
CA LEU A 191 -0.66 -9.29 12.22
C LEU A 191 0.56 -9.85 12.96
N LEU A 192 1.79 -9.62 12.47
CA LEU A 192 3.01 -10.13 13.12
C LEU A 192 3.57 -9.20 14.21
N ARG A 193 3.16 -7.93 14.25
CA ARG A 193 3.71 -6.95 15.22
C ARG A 193 2.93 -6.91 16.53
N GLU A 194 1.69 -7.36 16.56
CA GLU A 194 0.89 -7.41 17.79
C GLU A 194 1.29 -8.59 18.70
N ALA A 195 1.91 -9.63 18.15
CA ALA A 195 2.35 -10.81 18.92
C ALA A 195 3.65 -10.58 19.73
N GLU A 196 4.46 -9.57 19.39
CA GLU A 196 5.73 -9.26 20.08
C GLU A 196 5.58 -8.21 21.19
N ILE A 197 4.39 -7.62 21.38
CA ILE A 197 4.13 -6.59 22.42
C ILE A 197 3.59 -7.23 23.72
N VAL A 198 3.49 -8.57 23.77
CA VAL A 198 3.06 -9.31 24.96
C VAL A 198 4.13 -10.34 25.34
N GLU A 199 5.33 -9.88 25.67
CA GLU A 199 6.27 -10.57 26.58
C GLU A 199 6.97 -9.57 27.50
#